data_AF-A0A8H9KT89-F1
#
_entry.id   AF-A0A8H9KT89-F1
#
_cell.length_a   1.000
_cell.length_b   1.000
_cell.length_c   1.000
_cell.angle_alpha   90.00
_cell.angle_beta   90.00
_cell.angle_gamma   90.00
#
_symmetry.space_group_name_H-M   'P 1'
#
loop_
_entity.id
_entity.type
_entity.pdbx_description
1 polymer ?
#
loop_
_entity_poly.entity_id
_entity_poly.type
_entity_poly.pdbx_seq_one_letter_code
_entity_poly.pdbx_strand_id
1 'polypeptide(L)'
;MPTLTIAQDPAADKVLSEDPFALLTGMLLDQQFPMERAFAGPAKVLERFGTLDVSEIAAADPEGFADLCATPPAVHRYGRSMAARIQALATVVRDDYAGDASRIWSDASSGAELLARVKALPGFGEQKAKIFVALLAKQLGVRPEGWEKAAGAYSESGSFRSVADVVDAESLQKVRDFKKSAKAAAKAAKA
;
A
#
# COMPACT_ATOMS: atom_id res chain seq x y z
N MET A 1 -8.96 10.15 12.94
CA MET A 1 -8.60 9.50 11.67
C MET A 1 -9.42 8.22 11.56
N PRO A 2 -9.96 7.88 10.39
CA PRO A 2 -10.65 6.61 10.19
C PRO A 2 -9.68 5.43 10.41
N THR A 3 -10.16 4.37 11.06
CA THR A 3 -9.38 3.14 11.29
C THR A 3 -9.43 2.28 10.04
N LEU A 4 -8.27 2.01 9.45
CA LEU A 4 -8.11 1.06 8.37
C LEU A 4 -8.23 -0.36 8.92
N THR A 5 -8.84 -1.27 8.15
CA THR A 5 -9.03 -2.68 8.55
C THR A 5 -8.51 -3.65 7.48
N ILE A 6 -7.60 -3.20 6.61
CA ILE A 6 -7.19 -3.95 5.41
C ILE A 6 -6.43 -5.24 5.77
N ALA A 7 -5.66 -5.24 6.85
CA ALA A 7 -4.92 -6.41 7.31
C ALA A 7 -5.83 -7.45 7.97
N GLN A 8 -7.02 -7.04 8.43
CA GLN A 8 -7.96 -7.87 9.21
C GLN A 8 -7.31 -8.40 10.50
N ASP A 9 -6.40 -7.62 11.06
CA ASP A 9 -5.66 -7.88 12.29
C ASP A 9 -5.57 -6.56 13.05
N PRO A 10 -6.19 -6.45 14.24
CA PRO A 10 -6.29 -5.16 14.95
C PRO A 10 -4.95 -4.48 15.24
N ALA A 11 -3.88 -5.25 15.46
CA ALA A 11 -2.56 -4.68 15.75
C ALA A 11 -1.92 -4.12 14.48
N ALA A 12 -1.97 -4.86 13.37
CA ALA A 12 -1.46 -4.38 12.09
C ALA A 12 -2.31 -3.23 11.52
N ASP A 13 -3.61 -3.31 11.67
CA ASP A 13 -4.57 -2.28 11.25
C ASP A 13 -4.37 -0.96 12.01
N LYS A 14 -4.00 -1.03 13.29
CA LYS A 14 -3.57 0.14 14.06
C LYS A 14 -2.32 0.77 13.45
N VAL A 15 -1.29 -0.02 13.16
CA VAL A 15 -0.04 0.48 12.52
C VAL A 15 -0.34 1.16 11.18
N LEU A 16 -1.18 0.56 10.33
CA LEU A 16 -1.59 1.16 9.06
C LEU A 16 -2.34 2.48 9.23
N SER A 17 -3.16 2.59 10.29
CA SER A 17 -3.99 3.77 10.55
C SER A 17 -3.20 4.95 11.12
N GLU A 18 -2.10 4.67 11.82
CA GLU A 18 -1.30 5.66 12.55
C GLU A 18 -0.05 6.11 11.78
N ASP A 19 0.48 5.28 10.87
CA ASP A 19 1.74 5.52 10.18
C ASP A 19 1.55 5.61 8.63
N PRO A 20 1.72 6.81 8.04
CA PRO A 20 1.69 7.02 6.59
C PRO A 20 2.65 6.14 5.78
N PHE A 21 3.85 5.87 6.30
CA PHE A 21 4.85 5.04 5.65
C PHE A 21 4.49 3.55 5.73
N ALA A 22 3.86 3.11 6.83
CA ALA A 22 3.29 1.78 6.92
C ALA A 22 2.25 1.54 5.82
N LEU A 23 1.37 2.51 5.59
CA LEU A 23 0.35 2.40 4.55
C LEU A 23 0.94 2.27 3.14
N LEU A 24 1.95 3.07 2.81
CA LEU A 24 2.69 2.95 1.54
C LEU A 24 3.39 1.59 1.42
N THR A 25 4.00 1.13 2.50
CA THR A 25 4.69 -0.16 2.55
C THR A 25 3.72 -1.33 2.35
N GLY A 26 2.54 -1.30 2.98
CA GLY A 26 1.48 -2.29 2.75
C GLY A 26 1.08 -2.37 1.28
N MET A 27 0.91 -1.22 0.63
CA MET A 27 0.61 -1.14 -0.80
C MET A 27 1.77 -1.60 -1.69
N LEU A 28 3.02 -1.29 -1.33
CA LEU A 28 4.22 -1.79 -2.00
C LEU A 28 4.24 -3.33 -2.01
N LEU A 29 3.87 -3.93 -0.88
CA LEU A 29 3.85 -5.39 -0.67
C LEU A 29 2.65 -6.09 -1.34
N ASP A 30 1.58 -5.38 -1.71
CA ASP A 30 0.43 -5.97 -2.41
C ASP A 30 0.76 -6.27 -3.88
N GLN A 31 1.56 -7.32 -4.09
CA GLN A 31 1.87 -7.83 -5.41
C GLN A 31 2.05 -9.35 -5.36
N GLN A 32 1.13 -10.03 -6.06
CA GLN A 32 1.12 -11.49 -6.14
C GLN A 32 1.07 -12.17 -4.75
N PHE A 33 0.51 -11.51 -3.75
CA PHE A 33 0.45 -11.96 -2.37
C PHE A 33 -0.95 -11.65 -1.81
N PRO A 34 -1.46 -12.39 -0.80
CA PRO A 34 -2.74 -12.04 -0.18
C PRO A 34 -2.66 -10.63 0.40
N MET A 35 -3.66 -9.79 0.08
CA MET A 35 -3.60 -8.36 0.41
C MET A 35 -3.54 -8.13 1.92
N GLU A 36 -4.27 -8.92 2.69
CA GLU A 36 -4.31 -8.86 4.15
C GLU A 36 -2.91 -9.10 4.73
N ARG A 37 -2.19 -10.09 4.17
CA ARG A 37 -0.82 -10.39 4.57
C ARG A 37 0.19 -9.35 4.11
N ALA A 38 -0.04 -8.73 2.95
CA ALA A 38 0.79 -7.61 2.47
C ALA A 38 0.66 -6.41 3.40
N PHE A 39 -0.57 -6.05 3.74
CA PHE A 39 -0.89 -4.92 4.63
C PHE A 39 -0.58 -5.22 6.11
N ALA A 40 -0.45 -6.49 6.52
CA ALA A 40 0.15 -6.87 7.79
C ALA A 40 1.70 -6.77 7.81
N GLY A 41 2.33 -6.65 6.65
CA GLY A 41 3.79 -6.61 6.50
C GLY A 41 4.49 -5.49 7.29
N PRO A 42 4.01 -4.23 7.25
CA PRO A 42 4.59 -3.12 8.02
C PRO A 42 4.67 -3.38 9.52
N ALA A 43 3.64 -3.99 10.12
CA ALA A 43 3.64 -4.32 11.54
C ALA A 43 4.74 -5.33 11.91
N LYS A 44 5.04 -6.29 11.02
CA LYS A 44 6.18 -7.20 11.21
C LYS A 44 7.53 -6.52 11.05
N VAL A 45 7.63 -5.54 10.16
CA VAL A 45 8.85 -4.72 10.05
C VAL A 45 9.05 -3.95 11.35
N LEU A 46 8.01 -3.29 11.85
CA LEU A 46 8.03 -2.57 13.13
C LEU A 46 8.43 -3.50 14.29
N GLU A 47 7.83 -4.69 14.39
CA GLU A 47 8.14 -5.67 15.44
C GLU A 47 9.61 -6.11 15.44
N ARG A 48 10.20 -6.33 14.26
CA ARG A 48 11.53 -6.94 14.12
C ARG A 48 12.66 -5.94 14.04
N PHE A 49 12.43 -4.84 13.34
CA PHE A 49 13.40 -3.76 13.16
C PHE A 49 13.31 -2.74 14.29
N GLY A 50 12.15 -2.63 14.95
CA GLY A 50 11.92 -1.77 16.12
C GLY A 50 11.33 -0.40 15.78
N THR A 51 11.34 0.00 14.51
CA THR A 51 10.82 1.31 14.06
C THR A 51 10.29 1.24 12.63
N LEU A 52 9.48 2.24 12.27
CA LEU A 52 9.12 2.57 10.88
C LEU A 52 9.71 3.91 10.42
N ASP A 53 10.64 4.48 11.20
CA ASP A 53 11.39 5.66 10.78
C ASP A 53 12.09 5.40 9.45
N VAL A 54 11.78 6.23 8.47
CA VAL A 54 12.26 6.05 7.09
C VAL A 54 13.76 6.30 6.98
N SER A 55 14.36 7.12 7.84
CA SER A 55 15.80 7.36 7.84
C SER A 55 16.56 6.16 8.36
N GLU A 56 16.07 5.55 9.45
CA GLU A 56 16.63 4.32 10.00
C GLU A 56 16.50 3.14 9.03
N ILE A 57 15.32 2.96 8.41
CA ILE A 57 15.10 1.89 7.42
C ILE A 57 16.00 2.08 6.18
N ALA A 58 16.10 3.32 5.67
CA ALA A 58 16.94 3.62 4.52
C ALA A 58 18.44 3.46 4.81
N ALA A 59 18.87 3.64 6.06
CA ALA A 59 20.26 3.49 6.48
C ALA A 59 20.63 2.08 6.97
N ALA A 60 19.63 1.21 7.18
CA ALA A 60 19.86 -0.15 7.67
C ALA A 60 20.77 -0.96 6.74
N ASP A 61 21.61 -1.83 7.32
CA ASP A 61 22.42 -2.77 6.56
C ASP A 61 21.50 -3.63 5.64
N PRO A 62 21.71 -3.64 4.31
CA PRO A 62 20.79 -4.30 3.39
C PRO A 62 20.65 -5.81 3.63
N GLU A 63 21.73 -6.50 3.99
CA GLU A 63 21.70 -7.94 4.23
C GLU A 63 20.98 -8.27 5.54
N GLY A 64 21.30 -7.56 6.62
CA GLY A 64 20.63 -7.69 7.91
C GLY A 64 19.15 -7.35 7.84
N PHE A 65 18.77 -6.26 7.15
CA PHE A 65 17.37 -5.91 6.96
C PHE A 65 16.62 -6.95 6.11
N ALA A 66 17.27 -7.50 5.08
CA ALA A 66 16.72 -8.57 4.28
C ALA A 66 16.51 -9.87 5.07
N ASP A 67 17.43 -10.20 5.98
CA ASP A 67 17.29 -11.33 6.91
C ASP A 67 16.07 -11.17 7.80
N LEU A 68 15.90 -10.00 8.45
CA LEU A 68 14.73 -9.68 9.28
C LEU A 68 13.42 -9.82 8.51
N CYS A 69 13.38 -9.32 7.27
CA CYS A 69 12.20 -9.43 6.42
C CYS A 69 11.89 -10.87 5.97
N ALA A 70 12.93 -11.72 5.88
CA ALA A 70 12.82 -13.11 5.45
C ALA A 70 12.54 -14.09 6.59
N THR A 71 12.77 -13.73 7.86
CA THR A 71 12.52 -14.59 9.02
C THR A 71 11.08 -15.14 9.02
N PRO A 72 10.89 -16.47 9.04
CA PRO A 72 9.56 -17.07 9.11
C PRO A 72 8.81 -16.69 10.42
N PRO A 73 7.52 -16.33 10.35
CA PRO A 73 6.71 -16.12 9.15
C PRO A 73 7.10 -14.80 8.45
N ALA A 74 7.61 -14.87 7.22
CA ALA A 74 8.19 -13.72 6.51
C ALA A 74 7.21 -12.55 6.30
N VAL A 75 7.77 -11.35 6.10
CA VAL A 75 7.03 -10.13 5.74
C VAL A 75 6.30 -10.33 4.41
N HIS A 76 6.94 -11.00 3.46
CA HIS A 76 6.39 -11.33 2.15
C HIS A 76 6.89 -12.70 1.67
N ARG A 77 6.20 -13.34 0.73
CA ARG A 77 6.69 -14.58 0.08
C ARG A 77 8.04 -14.40 -0.65
N TYR A 78 8.43 -13.15 -0.89
CA TYR A 78 9.71 -12.75 -1.50
C TYR A 78 10.49 -11.82 -0.56
N GLY A 79 10.56 -12.18 0.73
CA GLY A 79 11.05 -11.34 1.84
C GLY A 79 12.30 -10.51 1.51
N ARG A 80 13.40 -11.16 1.10
CA ARG A 80 14.67 -10.47 0.77
C ARG A 80 14.51 -9.42 -0.35
N SER A 81 13.85 -9.78 -1.45
CA SER A 81 13.64 -8.85 -2.56
C SER A 81 12.71 -7.69 -2.20
N MET A 82 11.74 -7.93 -1.30
CA MET A 82 10.86 -6.87 -0.81
C MET A 82 11.56 -5.95 0.18
N ALA A 83 12.49 -6.47 0.99
CA ALA A 83 13.30 -5.66 1.89
C ALA A 83 14.03 -4.54 1.15
N ALA A 84 14.72 -4.87 0.05
CA ALA A 84 15.40 -3.87 -0.79
C ALA A 84 14.42 -2.82 -1.36
N ARG A 85 13.18 -3.21 -1.70
CA ARG A 85 12.16 -2.25 -2.18
C ARG A 85 11.62 -1.37 -1.06
N ILE A 86 11.48 -1.90 0.16
CA ILE A 86 11.09 -1.11 1.33
C ILE A 86 12.15 -0.06 1.62
N GLN A 87 13.43 -0.43 1.61
CA GLN A 87 14.54 0.53 1.77
C GLN A 87 14.55 1.57 0.66
N ALA A 88 14.36 1.18 -0.61
CA ALA A 88 14.27 2.12 -1.71
C ALA A 88 13.10 3.12 -1.55
N LEU A 89 11.94 2.64 -1.09
CA LEU A 89 10.80 3.49 -0.78
C LEU A 89 11.11 4.44 0.38
N ALA A 90 11.74 3.94 1.45
CA ALA A 90 12.16 4.74 2.60
C ALA A 90 13.13 5.86 2.19
N THR A 91 14.11 5.56 1.33
CA THR A 91 15.04 6.54 0.75
C THR A 91 14.31 7.65 0.02
N VAL A 92 13.35 7.32 -0.86
CA VAL A 92 12.56 8.35 -1.56
C VAL A 92 11.74 9.20 -0.60
N VAL A 93 11.12 8.62 0.42
CA VAL A 93 10.37 9.39 1.43
C VAL A 93 11.30 10.30 2.25
N ARG A 94 12.47 9.79 2.65
CA ARG A 94 13.48 10.57 3.37
C ARG A 94 13.96 11.76 2.55
N ASP A 95 14.39 11.51 1.32
CA ASP A 95 15.12 12.48 0.50
C ASP A 95 14.18 13.47 -0.20
N ASP A 96 13.06 12.99 -0.76
CA ASP A 96 12.17 13.82 -1.58
C ASP A 96 10.99 14.38 -0.79
N TYR A 97 10.65 13.78 0.37
CA TYR A 97 9.51 14.16 1.20
C TYR A 97 9.91 14.51 2.65
N ALA A 98 11.20 14.78 2.88
CA ALA A 98 11.76 15.20 4.17
C ALA A 98 11.42 14.24 5.33
N GLY A 99 11.31 12.94 5.04
CA GLY A 99 11.00 11.91 6.03
C GLY A 99 9.52 11.70 6.32
N ASP A 100 8.62 12.51 5.75
CA ASP A 100 7.19 12.44 6.00
C ASP A 100 6.43 11.92 4.77
N ALA A 101 6.06 10.63 4.83
CA ALA A 101 5.29 9.97 3.78
C ALA A 101 3.93 10.63 3.49
N SER A 102 3.32 11.34 4.46
CA SER A 102 2.03 11.99 4.24
C SER A 102 2.10 13.15 3.24
N ARG A 103 3.27 13.77 3.10
CA ARG A 103 3.53 14.87 2.14
C ARG A 103 3.36 14.46 0.68
N ILE A 104 3.43 13.16 0.39
CA ILE A 104 3.10 12.63 -0.94
C ILE A 104 1.69 13.06 -1.36
N TRP A 105 0.75 13.13 -0.41
CA TRP A 105 -0.64 13.47 -0.70
C TRP A 105 -1.16 14.76 -0.07
N SER A 106 -0.63 15.20 1.07
CA SER A 106 -1.05 16.48 1.68
C SER A 106 -0.55 17.68 0.87
N ASP A 107 0.63 17.58 0.24
CA ASP A 107 1.22 18.67 -0.54
C ASP A 107 0.82 18.63 -2.03
N ALA A 108 -0.03 17.69 -2.46
CA ALA A 108 -0.49 17.57 -3.84
C ALA A 108 -1.71 18.48 -4.10
N SER A 109 -1.64 19.33 -5.12
CA SER A 109 -2.69 20.31 -5.42
C SER A 109 -3.81 19.76 -6.31
N SER A 110 -3.64 18.57 -6.90
CA SER A 110 -4.63 17.93 -7.76
C SER A 110 -4.52 16.40 -7.72
N GLY A 111 -5.58 15.72 -8.13
CA GLY A 111 -5.58 14.26 -8.31
C GLY A 111 -4.56 13.79 -9.36
N ALA A 112 -4.33 14.59 -10.41
CA ALA A 112 -3.33 14.28 -11.44
C ALA A 112 -1.90 14.35 -10.88
N GLU A 113 -1.61 15.38 -10.08
CA GLU A 113 -0.32 15.50 -9.39
C GLU A 113 -0.14 14.38 -8.35
N LEU A 114 -1.16 14.11 -7.54
CA LEU A 114 -1.12 13.02 -6.56
C LEU A 114 -0.81 11.69 -7.25
N LEU A 115 -1.48 11.38 -8.36
CA LEU A 115 -1.20 10.16 -9.13
C LEU A 115 0.24 10.14 -9.66
N ALA A 116 0.75 11.27 -10.16
CA ALA A 116 2.12 11.37 -10.65
C ALA A 116 3.15 11.11 -9.53
N ARG A 117 2.96 11.73 -8.36
CA ARG A 117 3.82 11.53 -7.17
C ARG A 117 3.81 10.08 -6.71
N VAL A 118 2.63 9.47 -6.58
CA VAL A 118 2.50 8.06 -6.17
C VAL A 118 3.13 7.12 -7.20
N LYS A 119 2.95 7.38 -8.50
CA LYS A 119 3.52 6.57 -9.58
C LYS A 119 5.05 6.68 -9.68
N ALA A 120 5.64 7.77 -9.19
CA ALA A 120 7.09 7.93 -9.13
C ALA A 120 7.73 7.08 -8.02
N LEU A 121 6.94 6.57 -7.05
CA LEU A 121 7.46 5.76 -5.96
C LEU A 121 7.99 4.39 -6.44
N PRO A 122 9.09 3.88 -5.86
CA PRO A 122 9.63 2.57 -6.20
C PRO A 122 8.58 1.46 -6.05
N GLY A 123 8.32 0.72 -7.13
CA GLY A 123 7.35 -0.39 -7.12
C GLY A 123 5.88 0.01 -7.31
N PHE A 124 5.58 1.28 -7.60
CA PHE A 124 4.24 1.79 -7.88
C PHE A 124 3.99 1.96 -9.39
N GLY A 125 3.60 0.87 -10.05
CA GLY A 125 3.09 0.95 -11.43
C GLY A 125 1.74 1.67 -11.53
N GLU A 126 1.33 2.02 -12.75
CA GLU A 126 0.09 2.76 -13.06
C GLU A 126 -1.14 2.27 -12.27
N GLN A 127 -1.43 0.98 -12.33
CA GLN A 127 -2.61 0.41 -11.67
C GLN A 127 -2.53 0.55 -10.14
N LYS A 128 -1.36 0.28 -9.55
CA LYS A 128 -1.13 0.39 -8.11
C LYS A 128 -1.29 1.84 -7.66
N ALA A 129 -0.73 2.79 -8.40
CA ALA A 129 -0.87 4.20 -8.10
C ALA A 129 -2.35 4.64 -8.11
N LYS A 130 -3.14 4.23 -9.10
CA LYS A 130 -4.59 4.52 -9.14
C LYS A 130 -5.37 3.93 -7.97
N ILE A 131 -5.07 2.69 -7.59
CA ILE A 131 -5.68 2.05 -6.42
C ILE A 131 -5.33 2.81 -5.15
N PHE A 132 -4.07 3.26 -5.00
CA PHE A 132 -3.65 4.00 -3.83
C PHE A 132 -4.35 5.37 -3.73
N VAL A 133 -4.47 6.10 -4.85
CA VAL A 133 -5.28 7.34 -4.91
C VAL A 133 -6.72 7.06 -4.47
N ALA A 134 -7.33 5.98 -4.95
CA ALA A 134 -8.67 5.59 -4.53
C ALA A 134 -8.74 5.27 -3.03
N LEU A 135 -7.74 4.57 -2.47
CA LEU A 135 -7.68 4.24 -1.04
C LEU A 135 -7.62 5.51 -0.19
N LEU A 136 -6.74 6.43 -0.54
CA LEU A 136 -6.60 7.73 0.13
C LEU A 136 -7.93 8.50 0.13
N ALA A 137 -8.62 8.56 -1.01
CA ALA A 137 -9.88 9.28 -1.15
C ALA A 137 -11.07 8.61 -0.46
N LYS A 138 -11.21 7.29 -0.61
CA LYS A 138 -12.34 6.51 -0.08
C LYS A 138 -12.24 6.31 1.43
N GLN A 139 -11.05 5.99 1.93
CA GLN A 139 -10.88 5.62 3.33
C GLN A 139 -10.32 6.75 4.18
N LEU A 140 -9.41 7.59 3.65
CA LEU A 140 -8.76 8.66 4.43
C LEU A 140 -9.30 10.08 4.13
N GLY A 141 -10.24 10.21 3.20
CA GLY A 141 -10.86 11.50 2.85
C GLY A 141 -9.95 12.46 2.07
N VAL A 142 -8.81 11.99 1.56
CA VAL A 142 -7.87 12.79 0.76
C VAL A 142 -8.37 12.88 -0.67
N ARG A 143 -9.06 13.98 -0.99
CA ARG A 143 -9.81 14.17 -2.23
C ARG A 143 -9.41 15.47 -2.94
N PRO A 144 -8.16 15.60 -3.42
CA PRO A 144 -7.77 16.76 -4.22
C PRO A 144 -8.59 16.80 -5.52
N GLU A 145 -8.70 17.98 -6.13
CA GLU A 145 -9.51 18.16 -7.34
C GLU A 145 -9.13 17.17 -8.45
N GLY A 146 -10.11 16.45 -8.99
CA GLY A 146 -9.91 15.48 -10.07
C GLY A 146 -9.34 14.12 -9.62
N TRP A 147 -9.35 13.80 -8.32
CA TRP A 147 -8.91 12.49 -7.84
C TRP A 147 -9.70 11.33 -8.46
N GLU A 148 -10.98 11.50 -8.78
CA GLU A 148 -11.80 10.44 -9.40
C GLU A 148 -11.27 10.06 -10.78
N LYS A 149 -10.89 11.08 -11.58
CA LYS A 149 -10.28 10.89 -12.90
C LYS A 149 -8.92 10.22 -12.78
N ALA A 150 -8.14 10.61 -11.77
CA ALA A 150 -6.85 10.02 -11.49
C ALA A 150 -6.96 8.53 -11.10
N ALA A 151 -7.88 8.19 -10.18
CA ALA A 151 -8.14 6.82 -9.76
C ALA A 151 -8.87 5.97 -10.83
N GLY A 152 -9.55 6.59 -11.80
CA GLY A 152 -10.27 5.89 -12.86
C GLY A 152 -11.37 4.99 -12.31
N ALA A 153 -11.52 3.76 -12.82
CA ALA A 153 -12.54 2.81 -12.35
C ALA A 153 -12.49 2.50 -10.85
N TYR A 154 -11.35 2.76 -10.17
CA TYR A 154 -11.24 2.58 -8.73
C TYR A 154 -11.93 3.69 -7.92
N SER A 155 -12.35 4.80 -8.52
CA SER A 155 -13.13 5.86 -7.86
C SER A 155 -14.61 5.56 -7.77
N GLU A 156 -15.11 4.60 -8.56
CA GLU A 156 -16.55 4.28 -8.65
C GLU A 156 -17.16 4.01 -7.26
N SER A 157 -18.25 4.70 -6.97
CA SER A 157 -19.01 4.52 -5.72
C SER A 157 -19.68 3.16 -5.70
N GLY A 158 -19.66 2.48 -4.54
CA GLY A 158 -20.22 1.15 -4.38
C GLY A 158 -19.44 0.03 -5.11
N SER A 159 -18.26 0.33 -5.66
CA SER A 159 -17.40 -0.68 -6.29
C SER A 159 -16.65 -1.51 -5.24
N PHE A 160 -16.34 -2.77 -5.55
CA PHE A 160 -15.48 -3.63 -4.74
C PHE A 160 -14.32 -4.16 -5.59
N ARG A 161 -13.50 -3.26 -6.12
CA ARG A 161 -12.49 -3.56 -7.14
C ARG A 161 -11.10 -3.81 -6.55
N SER A 162 -10.80 -3.25 -5.39
CA SER A 162 -9.43 -3.19 -4.86
C SER A 162 -9.36 -3.04 -3.35
N VAL A 163 -8.14 -2.97 -2.80
CA VAL A 163 -7.89 -2.70 -1.37
C VAL A 163 -8.51 -1.38 -0.90
N ALA A 164 -8.71 -0.42 -1.80
CA ALA A 164 -9.41 0.84 -1.51
C ALA A 164 -10.84 0.63 -1.02
N ASP A 165 -11.45 -0.51 -1.35
CA ASP A 165 -12.84 -0.84 -1.03
C ASP A 165 -12.96 -1.76 0.20
N VAL A 166 -11.84 -2.13 0.85
CA VAL A 166 -11.82 -3.01 2.03
C VAL A 166 -11.89 -2.20 3.30
N VAL A 167 -13.05 -2.24 3.98
CA VAL A 167 -13.31 -1.52 5.24
C VAL A 167 -13.77 -2.46 6.38
N ASP A 168 -13.98 -3.74 6.06
CA ASP A 168 -14.35 -4.81 6.99
C ASP A 168 -14.19 -6.18 6.29
N ALA A 169 -14.53 -7.26 7.00
CA ALA A 169 -14.44 -8.62 6.46
C ALA A 169 -15.43 -8.88 5.30
N GLU A 170 -16.60 -8.21 5.31
CA GLU A 170 -17.62 -8.40 4.28
C GLU A 170 -17.18 -7.79 2.94
N SER A 171 -16.71 -6.54 2.97
CA SER A 171 -16.15 -5.83 1.83
C SER A 171 -14.88 -6.51 1.29
N LEU A 172 -14.03 -7.07 2.18
CA LEU A 172 -12.91 -7.91 1.76
C LEU A 172 -13.36 -9.09 0.90
N GLN A 173 -14.41 -9.79 1.33
CA GLN A 173 -14.95 -10.92 0.59
C GLN A 173 -15.50 -10.48 -0.77
N LYS A 174 -16.23 -9.35 -0.83
CA LYS A 174 -16.70 -8.77 -2.10
C LYS A 174 -15.56 -8.43 -3.06
N VAL A 175 -14.45 -7.88 -2.56
CA VAL A 175 -13.25 -7.59 -3.38
C VAL A 175 -12.61 -8.87 -3.92
N ARG A 176 -12.54 -9.94 -3.11
CA ARG A 176 -12.04 -11.25 -3.56
C ARG A 176 -12.92 -11.83 -4.67
N ASP A 177 -14.23 -11.76 -4.51
CA ASP A 177 -15.20 -12.27 -5.49
C ASP A 177 -15.13 -11.49 -6.80
N PHE A 178 -14.97 -10.16 -6.73
CA PHE A 178 -14.73 -9.32 -7.90
C PHE A 178 -13.43 -9.71 -8.62
N LYS A 179 -12.30 -9.81 -7.90
CA LYS A 179 -10.99 -10.19 -8.47
C LYS A 179 -11.05 -11.57 -9.13
N LYS A 180 -11.75 -12.54 -8.52
CA LYS A 180 -11.95 -13.90 -9.06
C LYS A 180 -12.77 -13.85 -10.35
N SER A 181 -13.87 -13.12 -10.36
CA SER A 181 -14.76 -12.98 -11.52
C SER A 181 -14.06 -12.27 -12.69
N ALA A 182 -13.34 -11.17 -12.41
CA ALA A 182 -12.56 -10.45 -13.41
C ALA A 182 -11.46 -11.32 -14.04
N LYS A 183 -10.76 -12.13 -13.23
CA LYS A 183 -9.76 -13.09 -13.73
C LYS A 183 -10.39 -14.18 -14.61
N ALA A 184 -11.57 -14.69 -14.25
CA ALA A 184 -12.30 -15.67 -15.05
C ALA A 184 -12.74 -15.07 -16.40
N ALA A 185 -13.32 -13.86 -16.40
CA ALA A 185 -13.71 -13.14 -17.61
C ALA A 185 -12.51 -12.87 -18.54
N ALA A 186 -11.38 -12.42 -17.97
CA ALA A 186 -10.16 -12.18 -18.75
C ALA A 186 -9.56 -13.47 -19.33
N LYS A 187 -9.73 -14.62 -18.68
CA LYS A 187 -9.33 -15.92 -19.22
C LYS A 187 -10.26 -16.34 -20.36
N ALA A 188 -11.57 -16.14 -20.21
CA ALA A 188 -12.56 -16.47 -21.25
C ALA A 188 -12.40 -15.60 -22.51
N ALA A 189 -12.09 -14.31 -22.36
CA ALA A 189 -11.86 -13.41 -23.50
C ALA A 189 -10.56 -13.70 -24.29
N LYS A 190 -9.66 -14.53 -23.74
CA LYS A 190 -8.41 -14.96 -24.38
C LYS A 190 -8.48 -16.36 -24.97
N ALA A 191 -9.58 -17.09 -24.72
CA ALA A 191 -9.84 -18.43 -25.24
C ALA A 191 -10.63 -18.30 -26.55
#